data_AF-A0A242CH33-F1
#
_entry.id   AF-A0A242CH33-F1
#
_cell.length_a   1.000
_cell.length_b   1.000
_cell.length_c   1.000
_cell.angle_alpha   90.00
_cell.angle_beta   90.00
_cell.angle_gamma   90.00
#
_symmetry.space_group_name_H-M   'P 1'
#
loop_
_entity.id
_entity.type
_entity.pdbx_description
1 polymer ?
#
loop_
_entity_poly.entity_id
_entity_poly.type
_entity_poly.pdbx_seq_one_letter_code
_entity_poly.pdbx_strand_id
1 'polypeptide(L)'
;MKSKKHSLKKKLAALIVIVVAIAFFVIKEMNLFPVLFSDYSQEYVDVLPLKEAGIKGTGTKDFSKPFMLSVDNHTFLTNRGYELEILGDSKIEIEREELSVLPTNDRYANSFFAAYVSFYSGQILKRSVSLHMSENVVNSLNESFVEDKRSFSKAYIEQEIGEVKNGYVLTYVKSPYPQITISRFFIFPDETGFLLQSDSLEELPNKLNKENTLKELKKILSDDFSFMDKNFVFKKSE
;
A
#
# COMPACT_ATOMS: atom_id res chain seq x y z
N MET A 1 43.89 60.84 -12.54
CA MET A 1 43.81 59.72 -11.56
C MET A 1 42.39 59.34 -11.07
N LYS A 2 41.28 59.75 -11.72
CA LYS A 2 39.91 59.43 -11.24
C LYS A 2 39.22 58.22 -11.93
N SER A 3 39.62 57.80 -13.14
CA SER A 3 38.91 56.73 -13.89
C SER A 3 39.27 55.29 -13.46
N LYS A 4 40.53 55.01 -13.08
CA LYS A 4 40.96 53.67 -12.61
C LYS A 4 40.26 53.24 -11.31
N LYS A 5 40.00 54.18 -10.39
CA LYS A 5 39.38 53.90 -9.07
C LYS A 5 37.90 53.50 -9.20
N HIS A 6 37.19 54.05 -10.18
CA HIS A 6 35.78 53.75 -10.43
C HIS A 6 35.57 52.40 -11.14
N SER A 7 36.52 52.00 -11.99
CA SER A 7 36.57 50.68 -12.64
C SER A 7 36.85 49.56 -11.63
N LEU A 8 37.79 49.78 -10.71
CA LEU A 8 38.09 48.85 -9.60
C LEU A 8 36.90 48.62 -8.68
N LYS A 9 36.16 49.68 -8.30
CA LYS A 9 34.93 49.54 -7.48
C LYS A 9 33.83 48.74 -8.16
N LYS A 10 33.64 48.90 -9.49
CA LYS A 10 32.66 48.11 -10.26
C LYS A 10 33.07 46.63 -10.38
N LYS A 11 34.36 46.35 -10.57
CA LYS A 11 34.88 44.97 -10.58
C LYS A 11 34.77 44.30 -9.20
N LEU A 12 35.03 45.04 -8.13
CA LEU A 12 34.87 44.56 -6.75
C LEU A 12 33.40 44.27 -6.42
N ALA A 13 32.48 45.15 -6.84
CA ALA A 13 31.04 44.94 -6.66
C ALA A 13 30.53 43.73 -7.46
N ALA A 14 30.98 43.54 -8.70
CA ALA A 14 30.63 42.36 -9.49
C ALA A 14 31.17 41.06 -8.87
N LEU A 15 32.39 41.09 -8.30
CA LEU A 15 32.97 39.94 -7.60
C LEU A 15 32.16 39.59 -6.35
N ILE A 16 31.73 40.57 -5.57
CA ILE A 16 30.89 40.35 -4.38
C ILE A 16 29.55 39.74 -4.77
N VAL A 17 28.91 40.22 -5.85
CA VAL A 17 27.64 39.65 -6.34
C VAL A 17 27.81 38.20 -6.78
N ILE A 18 28.92 37.86 -7.46
CA ILE A 18 29.21 36.48 -7.86
C ILE A 18 29.46 35.59 -6.63
N VAL A 19 30.23 36.06 -5.64
CA VAL A 19 30.47 35.31 -4.40
C VAL A 19 29.18 35.10 -3.62
N VAL A 20 28.29 36.10 -3.56
CA VAL A 20 26.98 35.97 -2.91
C VAL A 20 26.08 35.00 -3.68
N ALA A 21 26.09 35.02 -5.02
CA ALA A 21 25.32 34.09 -5.83
C ALA A 21 25.83 32.64 -5.70
N ILE A 22 27.15 32.44 -5.67
CA ILE A 22 27.76 31.13 -5.40
C ILE A 22 27.44 30.67 -3.98
N ALA A 23 27.58 31.54 -2.97
CA ALA A 23 27.21 31.22 -1.60
C ALA A 23 25.71 30.89 -1.48
N PHE A 24 24.84 31.59 -2.19
CA PHE A 24 23.41 31.29 -2.22
C PHE A 24 23.11 29.96 -2.90
N PHE A 25 23.80 29.63 -4.00
CA PHE A 25 23.70 28.31 -4.65
C PHE A 25 24.24 27.19 -3.78
N VAL A 26 25.40 27.38 -3.14
CA VAL A 26 26.01 26.41 -2.22
C VAL A 26 25.13 26.22 -0.98
N ILE A 27 24.55 27.27 -0.40
CA ILE A 27 23.60 27.17 0.72
C ILE A 27 22.30 26.48 0.27
N LYS A 28 21.81 26.76 -0.95
CA LYS A 28 20.62 26.11 -1.50
C LYS A 28 20.87 24.63 -1.79
N GLU A 29 22.02 24.27 -2.35
CA GLU A 29 22.46 22.87 -2.52
C GLU A 29 22.68 22.21 -1.15
N MET A 30 23.35 22.85 -0.20
CA MET A 30 23.54 22.33 1.16
C MET A 30 22.22 22.16 1.93
N ASN A 31 21.19 22.97 1.65
CA ASN A 31 19.82 22.80 2.15
C ASN A 31 19.01 21.73 1.38
N LEU A 32 19.47 21.31 0.20
CA LEU A 32 19.01 20.10 -0.49
C LEU A 32 19.76 18.84 -0.03
N PHE A 33 20.97 19.00 0.49
CA PHE A 33 21.84 17.93 1.01
C PHE A 33 21.71 17.52 2.49
N PRO A 34 20.87 18.09 3.39
CA PRO A 34 20.83 17.62 4.78
C PRO A 34 20.13 16.25 4.91
N VAL A 35 19.72 15.64 3.80
CA VAL A 35 19.00 14.36 3.75
C VAL A 35 19.95 13.14 3.73
N LEU A 36 21.24 13.32 3.46
CA LEU A 36 22.12 12.15 3.27
C LEU A 36 22.81 11.63 4.54
N PHE A 37 22.93 12.43 5.61
CA PHE A 37 23.58 12.00 6.85
C PHE A 37 23.07 12.74 8.10
N SER A 38 21.77 12.71 8.37
CA SER A 38 21.23 13.19 9.66
C SER A 38 20.47 12.08 10.40
N ASP A 39 20.98 11.81 11.62
CA ASP A 39 20.41 11.06 12.74
C ASP A 39 19.72 9.70 12.47
N TYR A 40 20.43 8.64 12.88
CA TYR A 40 19.89 7.30 13.15
C TYR A 40 19.01 7.27 14.42
N SER A 41 18.14 8.25 14.61
CA SER A 41 17.09 8.27 15.65
C SER A 41 15.72 8.55 15.05
N GLN A 42 15.51 8.21 13.78
CA GLN A 42 14.19 8.30 13.16
C GLN A 42 13.22 7.41 13.93
N GLU A 43 12.27 8.05 14.62
CA GLU A 43 11.21 7.38 15.34
C GLU A 43 10.25 6.76 14.32
N TYR A 44 10.06 5.45 14.43
CA TYR A 44 9.11 4.73 13.60
C TYR A 44 7.77 4.66 14.33
N VAL A 45 6.70 4.93 13.59
CA VAL A 45 5.33 4.79 14.08
C VAL A 45 4.72 3.57 13.43
N ASP A 46 4.31 2.61 14.27
CA ASP A 46 3.49 1.49 13.86
C ASP A 46 2.08 1.97 13.53
N VAL A 47 1.62 1.66 12.33
CA VAL A 47 0.28 1.97 11.82
C VAL A 47 -0.47 0.66 11.64
N LEU A 48 -1.62 0.56 12.31
CA LEU A 48 -2.53 -0.58 12.22
C LEU A 48 -3.85 -0.09 11.59
N PRO A 49 -3.89 0.07 10.25
CA PRO A 49 -4.96 0.81 9.56
C PRO A 49 -6.36 0.27 9.85
N LEU A 50 -6.51 -1.05 9.97
CA LEU A 50 -7.80 -1.68 10.29
C LEU A 50 -8.24 -1.40 11.74
N LYS A 51 -7.31 -1.42 12.70
CA LYS A 51 -7.61 -1.06 14.10
C LYS A 51 -7.94 0.42 14.25
N GLU A 52 -7.21 1.29 13.56
CA GLU A 52 -7.48 2.74 13.52
C GLU A 52 -8.88 3.03 12.95
N ALA A 53 -9.32 2.24 11.98
CA ALA A 53 -10.69 2.29 11.44
C ALA A 53 -11.74 1.62 12.34
N GLY A 54 -11.36 1.12 13.52
CA GLY A 54 -12.27 0.49 14.47
C GLY A 54 -12.73 -0.92 14.09
N ILE A 55 -12.08 -1.57 13.12
CA ILE A 55 -12.39 -2.95 12.74
C ILE A 55 -11.96 -3.90 13.85
N LYS A 56 -12.89 -4.79 14.21
CA LYS A 56 -12.73 -5.86 15.19
C LYS A 56 -13.49 -7.09 14.70
N GLY A 57 -13.05 -8.26 15.14
CA GLY A 57 -13.78 -9.52 15.00
C GLY A 57 -15.16 -9.44 15.65
N THR A 58 -16.11 -10.11 15.03
CA THR A 58 -17.52 -10.18 15.47
C THR A 58 -17.90 -11.57 15.98
N GLY A 59 -17.07 -12.58 15.73
CA GLY A 59 -17.26 -13.96 16.12
C GLY A 59 -16.27 -14.45 17.18
N THR A 60 -16.53 -15.67 17.66
CA THR A 60 -15.59 -16.37 18.56
C THR A 60 -14.53 -17.08 17.74
N LYS A 61 -13.26 -16.99 18.14
CA LYS A 61 -12.16 -17.72 17.49
C LYS A 61 -12.13 -19.16 17.97
N ASP A 62 -12.14 -20.10 17.03
CA ASP A 62 -11.87 -21.51 17.28
C ASP A 62 -10.44 -21.83 16.81
N PHE A 63 -9.49 -21.81 17.75
CA PHE A 63 -8.06 -22.03 17.50
C PHE A 63 -7.72 -23.44 16.99
N SER A 64 -8.70 -24.34 16.88
CA SER A 64 -8.54 -25.67 16.32
C SER A 64 -9.07 -25.80 14.89
N LYS A 65 -9.83 -24.82 14.39
CA LYS A 65 -10.45 -24.87 13.07
C LYS A 65 -9.74 -23.92 12.11
N PRO A 66 -9.07 -24.45 11.08
CA PRO A 66 -8.40 -23.59 10.12
C PRO A 66 -9.39 -22.88 9.19
N PHE A 67 -9.04 -21.67 8.80
CA PHE A 67 -9.52 -21.07 7.57
C PHE A 67 -8.74 -21.70 6.40
N MET A 68 -9.45 -22.18 5.39
CA MET A 68 -8.85 -22.89 4.26
C MET A 68 -9.34 -22.33 2.94
N LEU A 69 -8.45 -22.31 1.95
CA LEU A 69 -8.77 -22.10 0.55
C LEU A 69 -8.54 -23.39 -0.24
N SER A 70 -9.40 -23.65 -1.20
CA SER A 70 -9.14 -24.58 -2.30
C SER A 70 -9.26 -23.84 -3.62
N VAL A 71 -8.56 -24.31 -4.64
CA VAL A 71 -8.54 -23.65 -5.96
C VAL A 71 -9.23 -24.55 -6.95
N ASP A 72 -10.26 -24.02 -7.61
CA ASP A 72 -10.92 -24.66 -8.74
C ASP A 72 -10.84 -23.72 -9.94
N ASN A 73 -9.96 -24.08 -10.88
CA ASN A 73 -9.64 -23.27 -12.06
C ASN A 73 -9.29 -21.82 -11.67
N HIS A 74 -10.18 -20.86 -11.96
CA HIS A 74 -10.01 -19.43 -11.67
C HIS A 74 -10.75 -18.96 -10.41
N THR A 75 -11.14 -19.87 -9.53
CA THR A 75 -11.92 -19.57 -8.33
C THR A 75 -11.24 -20.09 -7.08
N PHE A 76 -11.05 -19.23 -6.09
CA PHE A 76 -10.68 -19.62 -4.74
C PHE A 76 -11.94 -19.86 -3.91
N LEU A 77 -12.14 -21.08 -3.46
CA LEU A 77 -13.25 -21.50 -2.61
C LEU A 77 -12.79 -21.52 -1.16
N THR A 78 -13.58 -20.92 -0.27
CA THR A 78 -13.32 -20.97 1.17
C THR A 78 -14.06 -22.13 1.81
N ASN A 79 -13.52 -22.70 2.89
CA ASN A 79 -14.24 -23.66 3.73
C ASN A 79 -15.40 -23.05 4.55
N ARG A 80 -15.81 -21.82 4.22
CA ARG A 80 -16.86 -21.04 4.89
C ARG A 80 -18.04 -20.69 3.98
N GLY A 81 -18.09 -21.28 2.78
CA GLY A 81 -19.19 -21.07 1.83
C GLY A 81 -19.12 -19.73 1.11
N TYR A 82 -17.90 -19.28 0.81
CA TYR A 82 -17.62 -18.09 0.00
C TYR A 82 -16.61 -18.42 -1.08
N GLU A 83 -16.63 -17.65 -2.16
CA GLU A 83 -15.72 -17.78 -3.28
C GLU A 83 -15.21 -16.44 -3.78
N LEU A 84 -13.96 -16.45 -4.25
CA LEU A 84 -13.33 -15.37 -4.99
C LEU A 84 -13.10 -15.85 -6.42
N GLU A 85 -13.89 -15.34 -7.35
CA GLU A 85 -13.77 -15.58 -8.78
C GLU A 85 -12.82 -14.55 -9.41
N ILE A 86 -11.84 -15.06 -10.17
CA ILE A 86 -10.86 -14.26 -10.89
C ILE A 86 -11.26 -14.23 -12.37
N LEU A 87 -11.62 -13.04 -12.84
CA LEU A 87 -12.09 -12.83 -14.21
C LEU A 87 -10.96 -12.33 -15.11
N GLY A 88 -11.20 -12.35 -16.42
CA GLY A 88 -10.25 -11.85 -17.42
C GLY A 88 -9.16 -12.85 -17.79
N ASP A 89 -8.29 -12.44 -18.71
CA ASP A 89 -7.15 -13.25 -19.19
C ASP A 89 -6.07 -13.29 -18.10
N SER A 90 -6.16 -14.28 -17.22
CA SER A 90 -5.34 -14.39 -16.03
C SER A 90 -4.74 -15.79 -15.85
N LYS A 91 -3.58 -15.84 -15.19
CA LYS A 91 -2.91 -17.06 -14.75
C LYS A 91 -2.73 -17.01 -13.24
N ILE A 92 -3.08 -18.10 -12.58
CA ILE A 92 -2.91 -18.27 -11.13
C ILE A 92 -1.73 -19.23 -10.90
N GLU A 93 -0.78 -18.80 -10.09
CA GLU A 93 0.35 -19.60 -9.63
C GLU A 93 0.21 -19.79 -8.13
N ILE A 94 0.04 -21.04 -7.68
CA ILE A 94 -0.11 -21.39 -6.28
C ILE A 94 1.26 -21.74 -5.71
N GLU A 95 1.57 -21.19 -4.54
CA GLU A 95 2.91 -21.21 -3.96
C GLU A 95 3.06 -22.25 -2.86
N ARG A 96 1.96 -22.83 -2.40
CA ARG A 96 1.92 -23.83 -1.34
C ARG A 96 0.93 -24.93 -1.64
N GLU A 97 1.30 -26.15 -1.28
CA GLU A 97 0.41 -27.32 -1.37
C GLU A 97 -0.79 -27.17 -0.43
N GLU A 98 -0.57 -26.61 0.76
CA GLU A 98 -1.61 -26.39 1.76
C GLU A 98 -1.92 -24.89 1.91
N LEU A 99 -3.17 -24.53 1.64
CA LEU A 99 -3.70 -23.18 1.79
C LEU A 99 -4.60 -23.13 3.03
N SER A 100 -3.99 -23.11 4.22
CA SER A 100 -4.69 -23.10 5.49
C SER A 100 -3.99 -22.22 6.53
N VAL A 101 -4.76 -21.62 7.44
CA VAL A 101 -4.26 -20.92 8.64
C VAL A 101 -5.18 -21.12 9.82
N LEU A 102 -4.60 -21.14 11.02
CA LEU A 102 -5.37 -21.09 12.26
C LEU A 102 -5.53 -19.64 12.72
N PRO A 103 -6.67 -19.29 13.34
CA PRO A 103 -6.84 -17.96 13.91
C PRO A 103 -5.81 -17.69 15.01
N THR A 104 -5.42 -16.43 15.21
CA THR A 104 -4.56 -16.01 16.34
C THR A 104 -5.05 -14.73 17.01
N ASN A 105 -4.59 -14.51 18.24
CA ASN A 105 -4.72 -13.24 18.97
C ASN A 105 -3.41 -12.42 18.97
N ASP A 106 -2.37 -12.90 18.28
CA ASP A 106 -1.08 -12.22 18.24
C ASP A 106 -1.21 -10.81 17.68
N ARG A 107 -0.54 -9.86 18.33
CA ARG A 107 -0.57 -8.44 17.95
C ARG A 107 -0.07 -8.21 16.53
N TYR A 108 0.93 -8.99 16.11
CA TYR A 108 1.51 -9.01 14.77
C TYR A 108 1.29 -10.43 14.22
N ALA A 109 0.07 -10.68 13.76
CA ALA A 109 -0.29 -11.98 13.22
C ALA A 109 0.38 -12.24 11.88
N ASN A 110 0.65 -13.49 11.59
CA ASN A 110 1.28 -13.84 10.32
C ASN A 110 0.26 -13.77 9.19
N SER A 111 0.77 -13.35 8.02
CA SER A 111 0.14 -13.64 6.74
C SER A 111 1.16 -14.35 5.87
N PHE A 112 0.69 -15.23 5.00
CA PHE A 112 1.56 -15.94 4.08
C PHE A 112 1.06 -15.77 2.66
N PHE A 113 2.01 -15.70 1.74
CA PHE A 113 1.75 -15.64 0.31
C PHE A 113 1.18 -16.99 -0.16
N ALA A 114 -0.02 -16.94 -0.73
CA ALA A 114 -0.78 -18.11 -1.15
C ALA A 114 -0.74 -18.29 -2.67
N ALA A 115 -0.88 -17.20 -3.42
CA ALA A 115 -0.89 -17.24 -4.86
C ALA A 115 -0.46 -15.93 -5.53
N TYR A 116 0.07 -16.05 -6.73
CA TYR A 116 0.29 -14.94 -7.66
C TYR A 116 -0.75 -15.00 -8.78
N VAL A 117 -1.44 -13.89 -9.05
CA VAL A 117 -2.40 -13.77 -10.14
C VAL A 117 -1.87 -12.78 -11.16
N SER A 118 -1.48 -13.28 -12.33
CA SER A 118 -0.92 -12.48 -13.42
C SER A 118 -1.97 -12.24 -14.51
N PHE A 119 -2.11 -11.01 -14.97
CA PHE A 119 -3.07 -10.58 -15.99
C PHE A 119 -2.37 -10.17 -17.27
N TYR A 120 -2.88 -10.64 -18.39
CA TYR A 120 -2.25 -10.47 -19.69
C TYR A 120 -3.13 -9.69 -20.68
N SER A 121 -2.45 -9.13 -21.68
CA SER A 121 -3.08 -8.69 -22.92
C SER A 121 -2.30 -9.33 -24.06
N GLY A 122 -2.82 -10.46 -24.56
CA GLY A 122 -2.07 -11.35 -25.44
C GLY A 122 -0.88 -11.95 -24.68
N GLN A 123 0.35 -11.71 -25.15
CA GLN A 123 1.56 -12.25 -24.49
C GLN A 123 2.22 -11.26 -23.51
N ILE A 124 1.65 -10.07 -23.32
CA ILE A 124 2.25 -9.02 -22.50
C ILE A 124 1.62 -9.03 -21.12
N LEU A 125 2.44 -9.24 -20.07
CA LEU A 125 2.04 -9.07 -18.68
C LEU A 125 1.64 -7.60 -18.46
N LYS A 126 0.43 -7.38 -17.95
CA LYS A 126 -0.11 -6.05 -17.66
C LYS A 126 -0.07 -5.73 -16.19
N ARG A 127 -0.43 -6.70 -15.35
CA ARG A 127 -0.53 -6.49 -13.92
C ARG A 127 -0.44 -7.81 -13.19
N SER A 128 -0.02 -7.73 -11.94
CA SER A 128 -0.05 -8.86 -11.04
C SER A 128 -0.62 -8.47 -9.69
N VAL A 129 -1.29 -9.43 -9.06
CA VAL A 129 -1.86 -9.30 -7.73
C VAL A 129 -1.41 -10.48 -6.89
N SER A 130 -0.92 -10.21 -5.70
CA SER A 130 -0.61 -11.26 -4.72
C SER A 130 -1.84 -11.53 -3.85
N LEU A 131 -2.14 -12.81 -3.65
CA LEU A 131 -3.11 -13.27 -2.66
C LEU A 131 -2.36 -13.72 -1.42
N HIS A 132 -2.70 -13.15 -0.27
CA HIS A 132 -2.16 -13.56 1.03
C HIS A 132 -3.29 -14.05 1.92
N MET A 133 -3.07 -15.17 2.60
CA MET A 133 -3.95 -15.66 3.66
C MET A 133 -3.41 -15.21 5.01
N SER A 134 -4.31 -14.92 5.96
CA SER A 134 -3.93 -14.37 7.26
C SER A 134 -4.64 -15.06 8.42
N GLU A 135 -3.86 -15.34 9.46
CA GLU A 135 -4.31 -15.84 10.76
C GLU A 135 -5.17 -14.79 11.50
N ASN A 136 -4.93 -13.51 11.21
CA ASN A 136 -5.70 -12.39 11.73
C ASN A 136 -5.47 -11.16 10.84
N VAL A 137 -6.39 -10.88 9.92
CA VAL A 137 -6.24 -9.80 8.92
C VAL A 137 -6.11 -8.43 9.59
N VAL A 138 -6.80 -8.22 10.71
CA VAL A 138 -6.77 -6.96 11.48
C VAL A 138 -5.38 -6.67 12.05
N ASN A 139 -4.62 -7.73 12.37
CA ASN A 139 -3.29 -7.63 12.98
C ASN A 139 -2.14 -7.82 11.97
N SER A 140 -2.39 -8.50 10.84
CA SER A 140 -1.35 -8.76 9.83
C SER A 140 -1.15 -7.61 8.85
N LEU A 141 -2.19 -6.81 8.56
CA LEU A 141 -2.06 -5.56 7.81
C LEU A 141 -1.57 -4.46 8.75
N ASN A 142 -0.26 -4.38 8.92
CA ASN A 142 0.44 -3.34 9.67
C ASN A 142 1.59 -2.78 8.85
N GLU A 143 1.96 -1.53 9.13
CA GLU A 143 3.06 -0.83 8.49
C GLU A 143 3.86 -0.10 9.57
N SER A 144 5.15 0.12 9.33
CA SER A 144 5.97 0.99 10.19
C SER A 144 6.60 2.06 9.30
N PHE A 145 6.23 3.32 9.54
CA PHE A 145 6.77 4.46 8.81
C PHE A 145 7.69 5.29 9.71
N VAL A 146 8.68 5.94 9.12
CA VAL A 146 9.35 7.08 9.75
C VAL A 146 8.28 8.13 10.02
N GLU A 147 8.27 8.73 11.22
CA GLU A 147 7.33 9.79 11.61
C GLU A 147 7.52 11.05 10.76
N ASP A 148 7.00 11.03 9.53
CA ASP A 148 6.84 12.19 8.69
C ASP A 148 5.43 12.20 8.10
N LYS A 149 4.87 13.39 7.85
CA LYS A 149 3.49 13.53 7.36
C LYS A 149 3.31 13.08 5.90
N ARG A 150 4.26 12.34 5.34
CA ARG A 150 4.36 12.10 3.90
C ARG A 150 4.20 10.64 3.50
N SER A 151 4.26 9.70 4.45
CA SER A 151 3.79 8.33 4.26
C SER A 151 2.52 8.09 5.06
N PHE A 152 1.63 7.23 4.59
CA PHE A 152 0.45 6.84 5.35
C PHE A 152 -0.06 5.47 4.94
N SER A 153 -0.73 4.80 5.87
CA SER A 153 -1.62 3.67 5.58
C SER A 153 -2.99 3.96 6.17
N LYS A 154 -4.06 3.68 5.42
CA LYS A 154 -5.44 3.95 5.86
C LYS A 154 -6.40 2.90 5.31
N ALA A 155 -7.29 2.43 6.19
CA ALA A 155 -8.36 1.52 5.82
C ALA A 155 -9.63 2.29 5.40
N TYR A 156 -10.34 1.71 4.43
CA TYR A 156 -11.58 2.18 3.85
C TYR A 156 -12.55 1.01 3.79
N ILE A 157 -13.63 1.09 4.57
CA ILE A 157 -14.56 -0.01 4.76
C ILE A 157 -15.66 0.06 3.70
N GLU A 158 -15.96 -1.06 3.07
CA GLU A 158 -17.08 -1.22 2.15
C GLU A 158 -18.24 -1.98 2.83
N GLN A 159 -19.36 -2.12 2.11
CA GLN A 159 -20.51 -2.87 2.60
C GLN A 159 -20.15 -4.36 2.78
N GLU A 160 -20.58 -4.96 3.90
CA GLU A 160 -20.35 -6.38 4.19
C GLU A 160 -20.96 -7.30 3.13
N ILE A 161 -20.31 -8.44 2.91
CA ILE A 161 -20.76 -9.50 1.99
C ILE A 161 -21.16 -10.71 2.84
N GLY A 162 -22.45 -10.80 3.19
CA GLY A 162 -22.92 -11.71 4.23
C GLY A 162 -22.31 -11.33 5.59
N GLU A 163 -21.55 -12.23 6.22
CA GLU A 163 -20.83 -11.97 7.49
C GLU A 163 -19.38 -11.51 7.30
N VAL A 164 -18.93 -11.34 6.06
CA VAL A 164 -17.54 -10.99 5.73
C VAL A 164 -17.38 -9.48 5.61
N LYS A 165 -16.52 -8.91 6.44
CA LYS A 165 -16.10 -7.51 6.33
C LYS A 165 -15.09 -7.37 5.21
N ASN A 166 -15.24 -6.35 4.38
CA ASN A 166 -14.33 -6.10 3.27
C ASN A 166 -14.12 -4.60 3.04
N GLY A 167 -13.13 -4.32 2.21
CA GLY A 167 -12.76 -2.96 1.85
C GLY A 167 -11.32 -2.92 1.38
N TYR A 168 -10.71 -1.76 1.52
CA TYR A 168 -9.37 -1.47 1.02
C TYR A 168 -8.48 -0.89 2.11
N VAL A 169 -7.21 -1.29 2.14
CA VAL A 169 -6.13 -0.54 2.77
C VAL A 169 -5.30 0.06 1.66
N LEU A 170 -5.09 1.38 1.73
CA LEU A 170 -4.15 2.07 0.86
C LEU A 170 -2.91 2.41 1.68
N THR A 171 -1.76 1.89 1.25
CA THR A 171 -0.45 2.30 1.77
C THR A 171 0.23 3.19 0.73
N TYR A 172 0.70 4.35 1.16
CA TYR A 172 1.55 5.25 0.40
C TYR A 172 2.86 5.46 1.14
N VAL A 173 3.97 5.08 0.51
CA VAL A 173 5.32 5.27 1.05
C VAL A 173 6.04 6.31 0.22
N LYS A 174 6.40 7.42 0.85
CA LYS A 174 7.24 8.42 0.20
C LYS A 174 8.71 7.98 0.24
N SER A 175 9.27 7.72 -0.94
CA SER A 175 10.70 7.48 -1.13
C SER A 175 11.17 8.19 -2.42
N PRO A 176 12.45 8.13 -2.81
CA PRO A 176 12.88 8.54 -4.16
C PRO A 176 12.10 7.85 -5.28
N TYR A 177 11.52 6.68 -4.98
CA TYR A 177 10.58 5.93 -5.83
C TYR A 177 9.30 5.69 -5.02
N PRO A 178 8.39 6.68 -4.95
CA PRO A 178 7.21 6.54 -4.11
C PRO A 178 6.36 5.35 -4.54
N GLN A 179 5.83 4.63 -3.57
CA GLN A 179 5.08 3.40 -3.78
C GLN A 179 3.66 3.59 -3.27
N ILE A 180 2.70 3.14 -4.06
CA ILE A 180 1.30 3.05 -3.66
C ILE A 180 0.92 1.58 -3.76
N THR A 181 0.44 1.02 -2.65
CA THR A 181 -0.04 -0.35 -2.59
C THR A 181 -1.51 -0.33 -2.19
N ILE A 182 -2.32 -1.06 -2.95
CA ILE A 182 -3.75 -1.24 -2.71
C ILE A 182 -3.97 -2.68 -2.27
N SER A 183 -4.44 -2.85 -1.03
CA SER A 183 -4.75 -4.15 -0.44
C SER A 183 -6.26 -4.25 -0.24
N ARG A 184 -6.95 -5.04 -1.07
CA ARG A 184 -8.36 -5.39 -0.84
C ARG A 184 -8.43 -6.52 0.17
N PHE A 185 -9.15 -6.34 1.27
CA PHE A 185 -9.21 -7.33 2.34
C PHE A 185 -10.59 -7.99 2.46
N PHE A 186 -10.61 -9.22 2.97
CA PHE A 186 -11.81 -9.96 3.32
C PHE A 186 -11.60 -10.62 4.68
N ILE A 187 -12.39 -10.23 5.68
CA ILE A 187 -12.23 -10.61 7.09
C ILE A 187 -13.47 -11.36 7.54
N PHE A 188 -13.30 -12.60 7.93
CA PHE A 188 -14.35 -13.42 8.50
C PHE A 188 -14.58 -13.08 9.99
N PRO A 189 -15.67 -13.56 10.60
CA PRO A 189 -16.02 -13.22 11.99
C PRO A 189 -14.92 -13.50 13.02
N ASP A 190 -14.10 -14.53 12.82
CA ASP A 190 -12.97 -14.90 13.70
C ASP A 190 -11.66 -14.16 13.38
N GLU A 191 -11.71 -13.13 12.53
CA GLU A 191 -10.59 -12.30 12.06
C GLU A 191 -9.62 -12.96 11.07
N THR A 192 -9.75 -14.26 10.79
CA THR A 192 -9.03 -14.87 9.66
C THR A 192 -9.55 -14.34 8.34
N GLY A 193 -8.78 -14.56 7.28
CA GLY A 193 -9.24 -14.29 5.94
C GLY A 193 -8.08 -14.15 4.97
N PHE A 194 -8.26 -13.32 3.97
CA PHE A 194 -7.25 -13.08 2.95
C PHE A 194 -7.31 -11.66 2.43
N LEU A 195 -6.25 -11.28 1.73
CA LEU A 195 -6.13 -10.00 1.06
C LEU A 195 -5.53 -10.18 -0.33
N LEU A 196 -5.95 -9.29 -1.22
CA LEU A 196 -5.42 -9.13 -2.57
C LEU A 196 -4.60 -7.85 -2.59
N GLN A 197 -3.32 -7.96 -2.83
CA GLN A 197 -2.40 -6.83 -2.84
C GLN A 197 -1.89 -6.56 -4.26
N SER A 198 -2.01 -5.32 -4.69
CA SER A 198 -1.47 -4.83 -5.95
C SER A 198 -0.73 -3.53 -5.71
N ASP A 199 0.44 -3.40 -6.34
CA ASP A 199 1.06 -2.10 -6.48
C ASP A 199 0.33 -1.30 -7.56
N SER A 200 0.22 0.01 -7.35
CA SER A 200 -0.32 0.95 -8.30
C SER A 200 0.60 1.06 -9.50
N LEU A 201 0.02 1.07 -10.69
CA LEU A 201 0.74 1.36 -11.93
C LEU A 201 0.45 2.80 -12.41
N GLU A 202 -0.35 3.54 -11.66
CA GLU A 202 -0.69 4.91 -11.98
C GLU A 202 0.45 5.86 -11.60
N GLU A 203 0.62 6.91 -12.41
CA GLU A 203 1.59 7.95 -12.08
C GLU A 203 1.22 8.60 -10.75
N LEU A 204 2.24 8.78 -9.90
CA LEU A 204 2.08 9.30 -8.54
C LEU A 204 1.26 10.59 -8.50
N PRO A 205 0.00 10.52 -8.04
CA PRO A 205 -0.88 11.66 -8.17
C PRO A 205 -0.58 12.67 -7.06
N ASN A 206 -0.31 13.92 -7.45
CA ASN A 206 -0.07 15.05 -6.54
C ASN A 206 -1.23 15.34 -5.57
N LYS A 207 -2.38 14.67 -5.73
CA LYS A 207 -3.60 14.87 -4.93
C LYS A 207 -3.76 13.85 -3.79
N LEU A 208 -2.90 12.83 -3.73
CA LEU A 208 -3.01 11.75 -2.76
C LEU A 208 -2.55 12.18 -1.36
N ASN A 209 -3.39 11.96 -0.35
CA ASN A 209 -3.11 12.24 1.06
C ASN A 209 -4.05 11.43 2.00
N LYS A 210 -3.69 11.35 3.29
CA LYS A 210 -4.42 10.56 4.32
C LYS A 210 -5.86 11.03 4.54
N GLU A 211 -6.21 12.28 4.19
CA GLU A 211 -7.56 12.81 4.36
C GLU A 211 -8.50 12.40 3.21
N ASN A 212 -7.97 11.92 2.08
CA ASN A 212 -8.82 11.48 0.99
C ASN A 212 -9.81 10.40 1.44
N THR A 213 -11.05 10.55 0.98
CA THR A 213 -12.12 9.56 1.12
C THR A 213 -11.97 8.45 0.08
N LEU A 214 -12.59 7.29 0.30
CA LEU A 214 -12.57 6.19 -0.68
C LEU A 214 -13.11 6.64 -2.05
N LYS A 215 -14.16 7.48 -2.07
CA LYS A 215 -14.74 8.02 -3.31
C LYS A 215 -13.75 8.89 -4.08
N GLU A 216 -12.91 9.65 -3.38
CA GLU A 216 -11.87 10.46 -4.02
C GLU A 216 -10.72 9.57 -4.50
N LEU A 217 -10.32 8.57 -3.71
CA LEU A 217 -9.31 7.61 -4.12
C LEU A 217 -9.71 6.82 -5.37
N LYS A 218 -10.95 6.32 -5.46
CA LYS A 218 -11.47 5.64 -6.67
C LYS A 218 -11.50 6.55 -7.91
N LYS A 219 -11.38 7.88 -7.75
CA LYS A 219 -11.22 8.83 -8.86
C LYS A 219 -9.76 9.15 -9.16
N ILE A 220 -8.91 9.18 -8.14
CA ILE A 220 -7.49 9.50 -8.27
C ILE A 220 -6.72 8.31 -8.84
N LEU A 221 -7.06 7.10 -8.40
CA LEU A 221 -6.48 5.81 -8.78
C LEU A 221 -7.53 4.99 -9.55
N SER A 222 -8.13 5.60 -10.58
CA SER A 222 -9.32 5.04 -11.22
C SER A 222 -9.06 3.72 -11.93
N ASP A 223 -7.90 3.58 -12.57
CA ASP A 223 -7.55 2.37 -13.32
C ASP A 223 -7.28 1.22 -12.36
N ASP A 224 -6.66 1.51 -11.22
CA ASP A 224 -6.38 0.52 -10.19
C ASP A 224 -7.63 -0.03 -9.52
N PHE A 225 -8.52 0.85 -9.05
CA PHE A 225 -9.76 0.41 -8.41
C PHE A 225 -10.71 -0.26 -9.42
N SER A 226 -10.80 0.27 -10.64
CA SER A 226 -11.57 -0.36 -11.72
C SER A 226 -11.05 -1.76 -12.05
N PHE A 227 -9.73 -1.93 -12.11
CA PHE A 227 -9.10 -3.23 -12.30
C PHE A 227 -9.46 -4.20 -11.17
N MET A 228 -9.34 -3.77 -9.90
CA MET A 228 -9.64 -4.63 -8.74
C MET A 228 -11.12 -5.02 -8.70
N ASP A 229 -12.03 -4.07 -8.91
CA ASP A 229 -13.47 -4.30 -8.86
C ASP A 229 -13.96 -5.17 -10.04
N LYS A 230 -13.35 -5.04 -11.23
CA LYS A 230 -13.73 -5.79 -12.43
C LYS A 230 -13.22 -7.23 -12.44
N ASN A 231 -12.01 -7.48 -11.93
CA ASN A 231 -11.36 -8.77 -12.10
C ASN A 231 -11.47 -9.68 -10.88
N PHE A 232 -11.87 -9.17 -9.72
CA PHE A 232 -11.99 -9.95 -8.49
C PHE A 232 -13.41 -9.83 -7.93
N VAL A 233 -14.17 -10.91 -8.08
CA VAL A 233 -15.57 -10.98 -7.62
C VAL A 233 -15.64 -11.90 -6.41
N PHE A 234 -15.91 -11.33 -5.24
CA PHE A 234 -16.13 -12.09 -4.01
C PHE A 234 -17.61 -12.20 -3.70
N LYS A 235 -18.09 -13.42 -3.45
CA LYS A 235 -19.51 -13.69 -3.19
C LYS A 235 -19.68 -14.90 -2.27
N LYS A 236 -20.87 -15.05 -1.70
CA LYS A 236 -21.26 -16.28 -1.01
C LYS A 236 -21.47 -17.37 -2.05
N SER A 237 -20.92 -18.56 -1.83
CA SER A 237 -21.13 -19.71 -2.70
C SER A 237 -22.58 -20.17 -2.63
N GLU A 238 -23.12 -20.60 -3.76
CA GLU A 238 -24.50 -21.11 -3.90
C GLU A 238 -24.68 -22.51 -3.29
#